data_AF-V5HIV0-F1
#
_entry.id   AF-V5HIV0-F1
#
_cell.length_a   1.000
_cell.length_b   1.000
_cell.length_c   1.000
_cell.angle_alpha   90.00
_cell.angle_beta   90.00
_cell.angle_gamma   90.00
#
_symmetry.space_group_name_H-M   'P 1'
#
loop_
_entity.id
_entity.type
_entity.pdbx_description
1 polymer ?
#
loop_
_entity_poly.entity_id
_entity_poly.type
_entity_poly.pdbx_seq_one_letter_code
_entity_poly.pdbx_strand_id
1 'polypeptide(L)'
;FGTKKDLVFIVHGFGQGEHSTMPIEMKDAFLEKMDCNFVIVLWTEGAKKPLYNIAAANTALVGRQIAFLLKKLTEEFPDTVLSSEVHLIGFSLGAHVAGFCGRTFTLITNKTIGRITGLDPANALFTNSGVHLRASDADFVDVIHTNRGQASRGKMGIDKQCGQVDFYPNGGSRQPGCSWFSVWLQPQEIGGVFRRITDGRTLQVCLLFLHQWVAGQRECV
;
A
#
# COMPACT_ATOMS: atom_id res chain seq x y z
N PHE A 1 -15.24 -17.17 -1.93
CA PHE A 1 -15.58 -16.29 -0.79
C PHE A 1 -16.80 -16.85 -0.02
N GLY A 2 -16.75 -18.12 0.43
CA GLY A 2 -17.93 -18.81 1.00
C GLY A 2 -18.11 -18.66 2.52
N THR A 3 -17.17 -18.02 3.20
CA THR A 3 -17.22 -17.72 4.63
C THR A 3 -16.87 -16.25 4.85
N LYS A 4 -17.51 -15.62 5.83
CA LYS A 4 -17.28 -14.21 6.17
C LYS A 4 -15.88 -14.05 6.77
N LYS A 5 -15.01 -13.32 6.05
CA LYS A 5 -13.64 -12.98 6.46
C LYS A 5 -13.26 -11.65 5.84
N ASP A 6 -12.40 -10.89 6.50
CA ASP A 6 -11.83 -9.66 5.96
C ASP A 6 -11.19 -9.93 4.59
N LEU A 7 -11.30 -8.96 3.68
CA LEU A 7 -10.72 -9.04 2.34
C LEU A 7 -9.60 -8.00 2.22
N VAL A 8 -8.37 -8.49 2.10
CA VAL A 8 -7.18 -7.65 2.02
C VAL A 8 -6.62 -7.66 0.59
N PHE A 9 -6.43 -6.48 0.02
CA PHE A 9 -5.73 -6.29 -1.24
C PHE A 9 -4.32 -5.77 -0.98
N ILE A 10 -3.33 -6.30 -1.70
CA ILE A 10 -1.96 -5.80 -1.67
C ILE A 10 -1.59 -5.33 -3.09
N VAL A 11 -1.19 -4.07 -3.21
CA VAL A 11 -0.85 -3.44 -4.49
C VAL A 11 0.60 -2.98 -4.48
N HIS A 12 1.41 -3.58 -5.35
CA HIS A 12 2.82 -3.25 -5.50
C HIS A 12 3.04 -1.92 -6.24
N GLY A 13 4.28 -1.42 -6.21
CA GLY A 13 4.69 -0.15 -6.81
C GLY A 13 5.39 -0.27 -8.16
N PHE A 14 6.12 0.79 -8.51
CA PHE A 14 6.88 0.91 -9.77
C PHE A 14 8.00 -0.13 -9.87
N GLY A 15 8.09 -0.81 -11.01
CA GLY A 15 9.12 -1.81 -11.30
C GLY A 15 9.00 -3.11 -10.51
N GLN A 16 7.95 -3.26 -9.70
CA GLN A 16 7.60 -4.50 -9.02
C GLN A 16 6.60 -5.31 -9.83
N GLY A 17 6.45 -6.59 -9.49
CA GLY A 17 5.59 -7.54 -10.20
C GLY A 17 5.66 -8.93 -9.60
N GLU A 18 5.45 -9.96 -10.42
CA GLU A 18 5.34 -11.37 -9.99
C GLU A 18 6.54 -11.89 -9.21
N HIS A 19 7.76 -11.45 -9.53
CA HIS A 19 8.99 -11.87 -8.85
C HIS A 19 9.36 -11.00 -7.63
N SER A 20 8.50 -10.05 -7.26
CA SER A 20 8.73 -9.23 -6.06
C SER A 20 8.29 -9.99 -4.81
N THR A 21 9.14 -10.03 -3.80
CA THR A 21 8.88 -10.80 -2.58
C THR A 21 7.92 -10.08 -1.63
N MET A 22 7.96 -8.74 -1.59
CA MET A 22 7.19 -7.92 -0.65
C MET A 22 5.69 -8.27 -0.57
N PRO A 23 4.94 -8.40 -1.68
CA PRO A 23 3.52 -8.73 -1.57
C PRO A 23 3.26 -10.13 -0.98
N ILE A 24 4.16 -11.08 -1.25
CA ILE A 24 4.06 -12.46 -0.76
C ILE A 24 4.37 -12.52 0.73
N GLU A 25 5.47 -11.89 1.15
CA GLU A 25 5.90 -11.86 2.55
C GLU A 25 4.90 -11.12 3.44
N MET A 26 4.33 -10.03 2.94
CA MET A 26 3.27 -9.31 3.63
C MET A 26 2.02 -10.18 3.78
N LYS A 27 1.62 -10.91 2.73
CA LYS A 27 0.49 -11.87 2.81
C LYS A 27 0.77 -12.94 3.87
N ASP A 28 1.94 -13.58 3.83
CA ASP A 28 2.30 -14.63 4.78
C ASP A 28 2.28 -14.12 6.22
N ALA A 29 2.86 -12.95 6.46
CA ALA A 29 2.85 -12.29 7.75
C ALA A 29 1.45 -11.95 8.28
N PHE A 30 0.57 -11.49 7.40
CA PHE A 30 -0.82 -11.24 7.77
C PHE A 30 -1.53 -12.54 8.14
N LEU A 31 -1.33 -13.62 7.36
CA LEU A 31 -1.94 -14.91 7.60
C LEU A 31 -1.44 -15.58 8.90
N GLU A 32 -0.24 -15.23 9.39
CA GLU A 32 0.20 -15.62 10.74
C GLU A 32 -0.62 -14.98 11.86
N LYS A 33 -1.36 -13.89 11.58
CA LYS A 33 -2.07 -13.08 12.58
C LYS A 33 -3.58 -13.10 12.41
N MET A 34 -4.07 -13.20 11.19
CA MET A 34 -5.48 -13.04 10.87
C MET A 34 -5.89 -14.04 9.79
N ASP A 35 -6.99 -14.75 10.04
CA ASP A 35 -7.65 -15.55 9.02
C ASP A 35 -8.48 -14.66 8.10
N CYS A 36 -7.90 -14.29 6.95
CA CYS A 36 -8.50 -13.36 6.00
C CYS A 36 -8.25 -13.80 4.54
N ASN A 37 -9.04 -13.26 3.62
CA ASN A 37 -8.87 -13.48 2.19
C ASN A 37 -7.87 -12.47 1.63
N PHE A 38 -6.97 -12.92 0.74
CA PHE A 38 -5.98 -12.05 0.10
C PHE A 38 -6.16 -11.98 -1.41
N VAL A 39 -5.98 -10.77 -1.95
CA VAL A 39 -5.82 -10.52 -3.38
C VAL A 39 -4.53 -9.72 -3.60
N ILE A 40 -3.52 -10.34 -4.18
CA ILE A 40 -2.32 -9.63 -4.63
C ILE A 40 -2.60 -9.10 -6.04
N VAL A 41 -2.53 -7.78 -6.20
CA VAL A 41 -2.76 -7.12 -7.48
C VAL A 41 -1.45 -7.03 -8.24
N LEU A 42 -1.30 -7.90 -9.24
CA LEU A 42 -0.17 -7.89 -10.17
C LEU A 42 -0.50 -7.04 -11.39
N TRP A 43 0.11 -5.85 -11.47
CA TRP A 43 -0.01 -4.92 -12.60
C TRP A 43 1.36 -4.66 -13.25
N THR A 44 2.19 -5.73 -13.30
CA THR A 44 3.60 -5.73 -13.70
C THR A 44 3.89 -4.94 -14.97
N GLU A 45 3.18 -5.23 -16.07
CA GLU A 45 3.43 -4.55 -17.35
C GLU A 45 3.05 -3.06 -17.29
N GLY A 46 2.00 -2.72 -16.53
CA GLY A 46 1.58 -1.34 -16.31
C GLY A 46 2.53 -0.56 -15.40
N ALA A 47 3.29 -1.24 -14.53
CA ALA A 47 4.22 -0.66 -13.56
C ALA A 47 5.69 -0.71 -14.04
N LYS A 48 5.97 -1.24 -15.23
CA LYS A 48 7.32 -1.63 -15.68
C LYS A 48 8.29 -0.45 -15.84
N LYS A 49 9.56 -0.69 -15.50
CA LYS A 49 10.68 0.23 -15.79
C LYS A 49 10.97 0.25 -17.31
N PRO A 50 11.48 1.36 -17.87
CA PRO A 50 11.88 2.62 -17.22
C PRO A 50 10.80 3.72 -17.22
N LEU A 51 9.60 3.45 -17.74
CA LEU A 51 8.61 4.48 -18.09
C LEU A 51 7.73 4.89 -16.88
N TYR A 52 8.32 5.62 -15.93
CA TYR A 52 7.63 6.04 -14.70
C TYR A 52 6.38 6.88 -14.94
N ASN A 53 6.40 7.80 -15.92
CA ASN A 53 5.26 8.65 -16.25
C ASN A 53 4.05 7.83 -16.71
N ILE A 54 4.27 6.79 -17.52
CA ILE A 54 3.22 5.88 -17.97
C ILE A 54 2.71 5.06 -16.77
N ALA A 55 3.60 4.53 -15.94
CA ALA A 55 3.21 3.79 -14.75
C ALA A 55 2.38 4.64 -13.76
N ALA A 56 2.76 5.90 -13.56
CA ALA A 56 2.00 6.84 -12.75
C ALA A 56 0.61 7.11 -13.34
N ALA A 57 0.48 7.30 -14.66
CA ALA A 57 -0.81 7.46 -15.31
C ALA A 57 -1.69 6.19 -15.21
N ASN A 58 -1.09 5.01 -15.32
CA ASN A 58 -1.77 3.73 -15.21
C ASN A 58 -2.40 3.49 -13.83
N THR A 59 -1.91 4.15 -12.78
CA THR A 59 -2.46 3.98 -11.42
C THR A 59 -3.98 4.22 -11.36
N ALA A 60 -4.49 5.20 -12.11
CA ALA A 60 -5.91 5.49 -12.19
C ALA A 60 -6.71 4.38 -12.89
N LEU A 61 -6.15 3.79 -13.94
CA LEU A 61 -6.77 2.67 -14.65
C LEU A 61 -6.85 1.44 -13.76
N VAL A 62 -5.74 1.06 -13.13
CA VAL A 62 -5.66 -0.11 -12.23
C VAL A 62 -6.60 0.08 -11.04
N GLY A 63 -6.62 1.28 -10.43
CA GLY A 63 -7.53 1.57 -9.33
C GLY A 63 -9.00 1.39 -9.70
N ARG A 64 -9.40 1.84 -10.90
CA ARG A 64 -10.76 1.62 -11.42
C ARG A 64 -11.06 0.13 -11.63
N GLN A 65 -10.13 -0.64 -12.18
CA GLN A 65 -10.31 -2.09 -12.38
C GLN A 65 -10.53 -2.81 -11.04
N ILE A 66 -9.75 -2.48 -10.01
CA ILE A 66 -9.95 -3.04 -8.66
C ILE A 66 -11.32 -2.63 -8.10
N ALA A 67 -11.75 -1.37 -8.28
CA ALA A 67 -13.07 -0.92 -7.81
C ALA A 67 -14.22 -1.69 -8.48
N PHE A 68 -14.14 -1.96 -9.79
CA PHE A 68 -15.14 -2.77 -10.49
C PHE A 68 -15.12 -4.23 -10.04
N LEU A 69 -13.93 -4.81 -9.81
CA LEU A 69 -13.82 -6.14 -9.23
C LEU A 69 -14.46 -6.20 -7.84
N LEU A 70 -14.13 -5.25 -6.97
CA LEU A 70 -14.66 -5.18 -5.62
C LEU A 70 -16.18 -5.03 -5.61
N LYS A 71 -16.73 -4.15 -6.47
CA LYS A 71 -18.18 -4.03 -6.68
C LYS A 71 -18.80 -5.39 -6.99
N LYS A 72 -18.27 -6.11 -7.99
CA LYS A 72 -18.78 -7.44 -8.36
C LYS A 72 -18.70 -8.43 -7.19
N LEU A 73 -17.59 -8.45 -6.45
CA LEU A 73 -17.45 -9.32 -5.28
C LEU A 73 -18.49 -9.01 -4.20
N THR A 74 -18.76 -7.73 -3.92
CA THR A 74 -19.79 -7.33 -2.94
C THR A 74 -21.22 -7.62 -3.41
N GLU A 75 -21.45 -7.71 -4.73
CA GLU A 75 -22.76 -8.04 -5.32
C GLU A 75 -22.99 -9.55 -5.39
N GLU A 76 -21.94 -10.33 -5.74
CA GLU A 76 -22.01 -11.79 -5.84
C GLU A 76 -21.98 -12.47 -4.46
N PHE A 77 -21.33 -11.86 -3.48
CA PHE A 77 -21.13 -12.41 -2.13
C PHE A 77 -21.55 -11.43 -1.02
N PRO A 78 -22.81 -10.94 -1.01
CA PRO A 78 -23.24 -9.85 -0.13
C PRO A 78 -23.17 -10.21 1.37
N ASP A 79 -23.26 -11.49 1.72
CA ASP A 79 -23.23 -11.96 3.12
C ASP A 79 -21.81 -12.16 3.66
N THR A 80 -20.80 -12.24 2.79
CA THR A 80 -19.43 -12.60 3.18
C THR A 80 -18.38 -11.57 2.78
N VAL A 81 -18.66 -10.69 1.80
CA VAL A 81 -17.77 -9.62 1.36
C VAL A 81 -18.45 -8.26 1.60
N LEU A 82 -18.15 -7.67 2.74
CA LEU A 82 -18.64 -6.34 3.11
C LEU A 82 -17.58 -5.28 2.77
N SER A 83 -17.97 -4.19 2.10
CA SER A 83 -17.01 -3.13 1.72
C SER A 83 -16.33 -2.49 2.93
N SER A 84 -17.01 -2.44 4.08
CA SER A 84 -16.48 -1.97 5.37
C SER A 84 -15.42 -2.89 5.99
N GLU A 85 -15.33 -4.16 5.54
CA GLU A 85 -14.34 -5.15 5.99
C GLU A 85 -13.22 -5.36 4.95
N VAL A 86 -13.17 -4.48 3.95
CA VAL A 86 -12.12 -4.49 2.92
C VAL A 86 -10.97 -3.58 3.34
N HIS A 87 -9.75 -4.08 3.20
CA HIS A 87 -8.51 -3.34 3.47
C HIS A 87 -7.61 -3.34 2.22
N LEU A 88 -7.35 -2.18 1.65
CA LEU A 88 -6.34 -2.03 0.58
C LEU A 88 -5.02 -1.55 1.16
N ILE A 89 -3.93 -2.24 0.82
CA ILE A 89 -2.58 -1.85 1.17
C ILE A 89 -1.84 -1.55 -0.13
N GLY A 90 -1.32 -0.34 -0.27
CA GLY A 90 -0.63 0.09 -1.48
C GLY A 90 0.75 0.64 -1.18
N PHE A 91 1.77 0.16 -1.88
CA PHE A 91 3.14 0.63 -1.77
C PHE A 91 3.54 1.54 -2.93
N SER A 92 4.18 2.69 -2.66
CA SER A 92 4.67 3.62 -3.68
C SER A 92 3.54 4.05 -4.64
N LEU A 93 3.63 3.77 -5.94
CA LEU A 93 2.54 3.99 -6.90
C LEU A 93 1.25 3.23 -6.54
N GLY A 94 1.38 2.06 -5.91
CA GLY A 94 0.26 1.25 -5.43
C GLY A 94 -0.59 1.94 -4.38
N ALA A 95 -0.02 2.87 -3.59
CA ALA A 95 -0.80 3.68 -2.65
C ALA A 95 -1.82 4.58 -3.38
N HIS A 96 -1.43 5.12 -4.53
CA HIS A 96 -2.33 5.91 -5.37
C HIS A 96 -3.34 5.05 -6.10
N VAL A 97 -2.96 3.84 -6.54
CA VAL A 97 -3.91 2.84 -7.05
C VAL A 97 -5.01 2.57 -6.02
N ALA A 98 -4.66 2.39 -4.75
CA ALA A 98 -5.61 2.18 -3.67
C ALA A 98 -6.55 3.39 -3.49
N GLY A 99 -6.02 4.61 -3.51
CA GLY A 99 -6.82 5.83 -3.45
C GLY A 99 -7.79 5.97 -4.63
N PHE A 100 -7.33 5.69 -5.86
CA PHE A 100 -8.20 5.67 -7.04
C PHE A 100 -9.27 4.57 -6.96
N CYS A 101 -8.95 3.41 -6.39
CA CYS A 101 -9.92 2.36 -6.14
C CYS A 101 -11.02 2.83 -5.18
N GLY A 102 -10.66 3.33 -3.99
CA GLY A 102 -11.63 3.78 -3.00
C GLY A 102 -12.54 4.90 -3.50
N ARG A 103 -11.97 5.88 -4.20
CA ARG A 103 -12.73 6.96 -4.83
C ARG A 103 -13.67 6.45 -5.91
N THR A 104 -13.19 5.58 -6.80
CA THR A 104 -14.03 5.02 -7.88
C THR A 104 -15.14 4.16 -7.29
N PHE A 105 -14.83 3.33 -6.30
CA PHE A 105 -15.80 2.45 -5.63
C PHE A 105 -16.93 3.28 -5.00
N THR A 106 -16.58 4.35 -4.28
CA THR A 106 -17.56 5.29 -3.71
C THR A 106 -18.45 5.91 -4.79
N LEU A 107 -17.85 6.36 -5.91
CA LEU A 107 -18.60 6.95 -7.01
C LEU A 107 -19.59 5.98 -7.66
N ILE A 108 -19.24 4.70 -7.81
CA ILE A 108 -20.07 3.72 -8.54
C ILE A 108 -21.03 2.92 -7.65
N THR A 109 -20.87 2.97 -6.32
CA THR A 109 -21.70 2.20 -5.37
C THR A 109 -22.38 3.03 -4.29
N ASN A 110 -21.97 4.29 -4.11
CA ASN A 110 -22.33 5.13 -2.97
C ASN A 110 -21.98 4.50 -1.59
N LYS A 111 -21.02 3.57 -1.57
CA LYS A 111 -20.45 2.94 -0.36
C LYS A 111 -18.94 3.20 -0.31
N THR A 112 -18.40 3.29 0.89
CA THR A 112 -16.96 3.43 1.14
C THR A 112 -16.30 2.08 1.41
N ILE A 113 -14.97 2.05 1.24
CA ILE A 113 -14.12 0.93 1.63
C ILE A 113 -13.70 1.13 3.09
N GLY A 114 -13.60 0.05 3.86
CA GLY A 114 -13.26 0.10 5.29
C GLY A 114 -11.90 0.73 5.58
N ARG A 115 -10.82 0.28 4.92
CA ARG A 115 -9.49 0.83 5.17
C ARG A 115 -8.58 0.90 3.94
N ILE A 116 -7.77 1.95 3.86
CA ILE A 116 -6.60 2.03 2.97
C ILE A 116 -5.34 2.30 3.80
N THR A 117 -4.30 1.49 3.62
CA THR A 117 -2.95 1.78 4.15
C THR A 117 -2.02 2.16 3.00
N GLY A 118 -1.50 3.39 3.04
CA GLY A 118 -0.50 3.90 2.10
C GLY A 118 0.92 3.71 2.63
N LEU A 119 1.71 2.85 2.00
CA LEU A 119 3.11 2.60 2.35
C LEU A 119 4.01 3.46 1.44
N ASP A 120 4.60 4.51 2.01
CA ASP A 120 5.44 5.52 1.36
C ASP A 120 4.89 5.96 -0.03
N PRO A 121 3.71 6.61 -0.08
CA PRO A 121 3.06 6.97 -1.35
C PRO A 121 3.97 7.82 -2.24
N ALA A 122 4.01 7.51 -3.53
CA ALA A 122 4.99 8.12 -4.44
C ALA A 122 4.84 9.66 -4.58
N ASN A 123 5.96 10.37 -4.67
CA ASN A 123 5.97 11.81 -4.83
C ASN A 123 5.73 12.25 -6.28
N ALA A 124 6.63 11.80 -7.17
CA ALA A 124 6.74 12.37 -8.51
C ALA A 124 5.43 12.20 -9.28
N LEU A 125 4.92 13.31 -9.82
CA LEU A 125 3.63 13.46 -10.52
C LEU A 125 2.36 13.47 -9.61
N PHE A 126 2.50 13.29 -8.30
CA PHE A 126 1.37 13.23 -7.36
C PHE A 126 1.29 14.41 -6.38
N THR A 127 2.43 14.89 -5.86
CA THR A 127 2.47 15.92 -4.79
C THR A 127 1.65 17.18 -5.11
N ASN A 128 1.76 17.69 -6.35
CA ASN A 128 1.14 18.95 -6.77
C ASN A 128 -0.01 18.77 -7.78
N SER A 129 -0.36 17.53 -8.13
CA SER A 129 -1.41 17.27 -9.12
C SER A 129 -2.81 17.20 -8.49
N GLY A 130 -2.89 17.09 -7.17
CA GLY A 130 -4.13 16.87 -6.44
C GLY A 130 -4.69 15.45 -6.62
N VAL A 131 -4.13 14.61 -7.49
CA VAL A 131 -4.64 13.27 -7.80
C VAL A 131 -3.96 12.15 -7.00
N HIS A 132 -3.45 12.48 -5.81
CA HIS A 132 -2.84 11.52 -4.88
C HIS A 132 -3.90 10.81 -4.00
N LEU A 133 -3.44 9.86 -3.17
CA LEU A 133 -4.22 9.21 -2.11
C LEU A 133 -4.75 10.27 -1.14
N ARG A 134 -5.96 10.13 -0.61
CA ARG A 134 -6.55 11.10 0.32
C ARG A 134 -7.24 10.39 1.48
N ALA A 135 -7.32 11.09 2.60
CA ALA A 135 -8.09 10.70 3.79
C ALA A 135 -9.55 10.31 3.48
N SER A 136 -10.16 10.88 2.44
CA SER A 136 -11.55 10.61 2.05
C SER A 136 -11.73 9.39 1.14
N ASP A 137 -10.65 8.71 0.74
CA ASP A 137 -10.74 7.59 -0.21
C ASP A 137 -11.25 6.29 0.45
N ALA A 138 -11.33 6.22 1.79
CA ALA A 138 -11.90 5.12 2.57
C ALA A 138 -12.46 5.64 3.91
N ASP A 139 -13.14 4.78 4.68
CA ASP A 139 -13.58 5.10 6.04
C ASP A 139 -12.40 5.41 6.96
N PHE A 140 -11.28 4.71 6.76
CA PHE A 140 -10.02 4.99 7.43
C PHE A 140 -8.81 4.85 6.50
N VAL A 141 -7.91 5.83 6.53
CA VAL A 141 -6.70 5.91 5.73
C VAL A 141 -5.53 6.19 6.65
N ASP A 142 -4.63 5.23 6.77
CA ASP A 142 -3.36 5.37 7.48
C ASP A 142 -2.18 5.36 6.50
N VAL A 143 -1.22 6.24 6.71
CA VAL A 143 -0.08 6.41 5.80
C VAL A 143 1.23 6.33 6.56
N ILE A 144 2.18 5.57 6.05
CA ILE A 144 3.53 5.46 6.61
C ILE A 144 4.51 6.11 5.64
N HIS A 145 5.20 7.15 6.10
CA HIS A 145 6.19 7.90 5.32
C HIS A 145 7.60 7.49 5.75
N THR A 146 8.38 6.92 4.83
CA THR A 146 9.74 6.44 5.12
C THR A 146 10.80 7.19 4.32
N ASN A 147 10.46 7.72 3.14
CA ASN A 147 11.39 8.46 2.28
C ASN A 147 10.76 9.73 1.68
N ARG A 148 10.09 10.52 2.52
CA ARG A 148 9.39 11.74 2.08
C ARG A 148 10.33 12.92 1.79
N GLY A 149 9.87 13.84 0.95
CA GLY A 149 10.52 15.12 0.69
C GLY A 149 10.64 15.41 -0.80
N GLN A 150 11.49 16.36 -1.20
CA GLN A 150 11.56 16.79 -2.60
C GLN A 150 12.23 15.75 -3.51
N ALA A 151 11.59 15.43 -4.63
CA ALA A 151 12.14 14.52 -5.65
C ALA A 151 13.52 14.98 -6.19
N SER A 152 13.73 16.30 -6.31
CA SER A 152 15.03 16.89 -6.67
C SER A 152 16.17 16.58 -5.69
N ARG A 153 15.83 16.13 -4.47
CA ARG A 153 16.77 15.70 -3.42
C ARG A 153 16.82 14.18 -3.27
N GLY A 154 16.35 13.43 -4.27
CA GLY A 154 16.34 11.95 -4.25
C GLY A 154 15.29 11.34 -3.32
N LYS A 155 14.25 12.10 -2.94
CA LYS A 155 13.15 11.62 -2.11
C LYS A 155 12.02 11.06 -2.97
N MET A 156 11.57 9.85 -2.64
CA MET A 156 10.60 9.12 -3.45
C MET A 156 9.18 9.22 -2.91
N GLY A 157 9.00 9.47 -1.61
CA GLY A 157 7.71 9.59 -0.95
C GLY A 157 7.15 11.02 -0.94
N ILE A 158 5.82 11.15 -1.00
CA ILE A 158 5.10 12.42 -0.90
C ILE A 158 5.33 13.06 0.48
N ASP A 159 5.69 14.35 0.52
CA ASP A 159 5.91 15.05 1.80
C ASP A 159 4.59 15.49 2.47
N LYS A 160 3.54 15.58 1.67
CA LYS A 160 2.22 16.02 2.10
C LYS A 160 1.50 14.91 2.88
N GLN A 161 0.89 15.31 3.99
CA GLN A 161 -0.04 14.48 4.73
C GLN A 161 -1.19 14.03 3.82
N CYS A 162 -1.48 12.73 3.78
CA CYS A 162 -2.51 12.20 2.90
C CYS A 162 -3.41 11.11 3.49
N GLY A 163 -3.25 10.76 4.77
CA GLY A 163 -4.18 9.93 5.52
C GLY A 163 -5.01 10.73 6.53
N GLN A 164 -5.91 10.04 7.21
CA GLN A 164 -6.44 10.49 8.51
C GLN A 164 -5.35 10.44 9.58
N VAL A 165 -4.46 9.44 9.49
CA VAL A 165 -3.30 9.29 10.36
C VAL A 165 -2.06 9.07 9.51
N ASP A 166 -1.01 9.85 9.77
CA ASP A 166 0.26 9.74 9.06
C ASP A 166 1.38 9.47 10.07
N PHE A 167 2.13 8.40 9.83
CA PHE A 167 3.25 7.94 10.64
C PHE A 167 4.57 8.33 9.96
N TYR A 168 5.52 8.81 10.75
CA TYR A 168 6.81 9.31 10.28
C TYR A 168 7.98 8.63 11.01
N PRO A 169 8.17 7.30 10.85
CA PRO A 169 9.28 6.58 11.45
C PRO A 169 10.61 7.25 11.12
N ASN A 170 11.46 7.46 12.13
CA ASN A 170 12.75 8.14 11.99
C ASN A 170 12.64 9.51 11.30
N GLY A 171 11.57 10.24 11.60
CA GLY A 171 11.28 11.53 10.96
C GLY A 171 10.89 11.41 9.49
N GLY A 172 10.57 10.21 9.00
CA GLY A 172 10.06 9.86 7.67
C GLY A 172 10.94 10.22 6.48
N SER A 173 12.24 10.35 6.68
CA SER A 173 13.19 10.79 5.65
C SER A 173 14.32 9.79 5.43
N ARG A 174 15.15 9.53 6.44
CA ARG A 174 16.28 8.60 6.33
C ARG A 174 16.13 7.54 7.39
N GLN A 175 16.00 6.31 6.93
CA GLN A 175 15.77 5.18 7.80
C GLN A 175 17.13 4.51 8.15
N PRO A 176 17.43 4.24 9.44
CA PRO A 176 18.64 3.51 9.89
C PRO A 176 18.95 2.19 9.15
N GLY A 177 20.14 2.08 8.55
CA GLY A 177 20.51 0.91 7.72
C GLY A 177 20.36 1.17 6.22
N CYS A 178 19.76 2.30 5.83
CA CYS A 178 19.74 2.78 4.45
C CYS A 178 20.88 3.76 4.15
N SER A 179 21.73 3.36 3.19
CA SER A 179 22.80 4.18 2.64
C SER A 179 22.28 5.01 1.45
N TRP A 180 23.03 6.05 1.06
CA TRP A 180 22.71 6.87 -0.12
C TRP A 180 22.67 6.05 -1.42
N PHE A 181 23.49 4.99 -1.52
CA PHE A 181 23.50 4.07 -2.67
C PHE A 181 22.30 3.10 -2.68
N SER A 182 21.70 2.83 -1.51
CA SER A 182 20.54 1.93 -1.36
C SER A 182 19.28 2.50 -2.03
N VAL A 183 19.19 3.83 -2.17
CA VAL A 183 18.03 4.51 -2.77
C VAL A 183 17.97 4.30 -4.30
N TRP A 184 19.11 3.99 -4.94
CA TRP A 184 19.23 3.86 -6.40
C TRP A 184 19.23 2.41 -6.90
N LEU A 185 19.52 1.44 -6.02
CA LEU A 185 19.51 0.01 -6.33
C LEU A 185 18.18 -0.62 -5.89
N GLN A 186 17.13 -0.44 -6.68
CA GLN A 186 15.90 -1.23 -6.57
C GLN A 186 15.90 -2.29 -7.66
N PRO A 187 16.46 -3.47 -7.40
CA PRO A 187 15.60 -4.64 -7.25
C PRO A 187 16.07 -5.59 -6.15
N GLN A 188 15.12 -6.22 -5.45
CA GLN A 188 15.33 -7.24 -4.38
C GLN A 188 15.88 -6.56 -3.11
N GLU A 189 15.24 -6.56 -1.95
CA GLU A 189 14.56 -7.61 -1.19
C GLU A 189 13.75 -6.88 -0.07
N ILE A 190 12.62 -7.44 0.39
CA ILE A 190 11.92 -7.01 1.63
C ILE A 190 11.68 -8.25 2.54
N GLY A 191 12.49 -9.30 2.34
CA GLY A 191 12.23 -10.62 2.89
C GLY A 191 12.63 -10.89 4.32
N GLY A 192 13.19 -9.90 5.00
CA GLY A 192 13.74 -10.06 6.33
C GLY A 192 12.83 -9.69 7.52
N VAL A 193 11.57 -9.30 7.33
CA VAL A 193 10.87 -8.46 8.35
C VAL A 193 9.59 -9.08 8.93
N PHE A 194 9.57 -10.36 9.35
CA PHE A 194 8.41 -10.90 10.09
C PHE A 194 8.74 -11.95 11.17
N ARG A 195 8.69 -11.58 12.48
CA ARG A 195 8.49 -12.50 13.64
C ARG A 195 8.32 -11.81 15.04
N ARG A 196 7.29 -12.29 15.78
CA ARG A 196 6.91 -12.20 17.25
C ARG A 196 6.60 -10.79 17.85
N ILE A 197 5.61 -10.53 18.74
CA ILE A 197 4.56 -11.26 19.50
C ILE A 197 3.52 -10.26 20.14
N THR A 198 2.31 -10.77 20.43
CA THR A 198 1.18 -10.39 21.36
C THR A 198 0.35 -9.10 21.26
N ASP A 199 -0.96 -9.37 21.07
CA ASP A 199 -2.23 -8.68 21.37
C ASP A 199 -2.47 -7.18 21.05
N GLY A 200 -3.68 -6.90 20.51
CA GLY A 200 -4.20 -5.56 20.22
C GLY A 200 -4.42 -5.27 18.72
N ARG A 201 -5.66 -5.47 18.24
CA ARG A 201 -6.07 -5.21 16.85
C ARG A 201 -5.79 -3.74 16.48
N THR A 202 -5.29 -3.52 15.26
CA THR A 202 -4.98 -2.23 14.61
C THR A 202 -3.56 -1.68 14.81
N LEU A 203 -2.97 -1.72 16.01
CA LEU A 203 -1.60 -1.20 16.25
C LEU A 203 -0.49 -2.16 15.80
N GLN A 204 -0.77 -3.46 15.73
CA GLN A 204 0.25 -4.48 15.49
C GLN A 204 0.82 -4.52 14.07
N VAL A 205 0.08 -4.13 13.03
CA VAL A 205 0.63 -4.14 11.67
C VAL A 205 1.59 -2.97 11.46
N CYS A 206 1.26 -1.77 11.96
CA CYS A 206 2.20 -0.65 12.04
C CYS A 206 3.44 -0.99 12.89
N LEU A 207 3.27 -1.69 14.01
CA LEU A 207 4.38 -2.15 14.86
C LEU A 207 5.17 -3.32 14.27
N LEU A 208 4.60 -4.17 13.42
CA LEU A 208 5.36 -5.17 12.65
C LEU A 208 6.34 -4.47 11.69
N PHE A 209 5.88 -3.40 11.04
CA PHE A 209 6.74 -2.55 10.21
C PHE A 209 7.76 -1.73 11.00
N LEU A 210 7.46 -1.26 12.23
CA LEU A 210 8.34 -0.42 13.04
C LEU A 210 9.30 -1.20 13.96
N HIS A 211 8.86 -2.29 14.59
CA HIS A 211 9.58 -2.95 15.68
C HIS A 211 10.68 -3.89 15.17
N GLN A 212 10.54 -4.49 13.98
CA GLN A 212 11.65 -5.21 13.33
C GLN A 212 12.61 -4.29 12.58
N TRP A 213 12.17 -3.09 12.23
CA TRP A 213 13.02 -2.01 11.72
C TRP A 213 14.01 -1.50 12.78
N VAL A 214 13.57 -1.43 14.04
CA VAL A 214 14.42 -1.08 15.20
C VAL A 214 15.37 -2.21 15.59
N ALA A 215 15.10 -3.47 15.21
CA ALA A 215 15.86 -4.66 15.63
C ALA A 215 17.01 -5.10 14.70
N GLY A 216 17.36 -4.32 13.66
CA GLY A 216 18.67 -4.42 13.00
C GLY A 216 18.84 -5.54 11.96
N GLN A 217 17.83 -5.84 11.13
CA GLN A 217 18.04 -6.63 9.91
C GLN A 217 17.57 -5.90 8.65
N ARG A 218 18.29 -6.17 7.56
CA ARG A 218 18.55 -5.35 6.38
C ARG A 218 17.34 -5.31 5.45
N GLU A 219 17.04 -4.14 4.88
CA GLU A 219 16.60 -3.88 3.50
C GLU A 219 15.81 -2.56 3.40
N CYS A 220 16.05 -1.81 2.32
CA CYS A 220 15.64 -0.41 2.18
C CYS A 220 14.57 -0.24 1.11
N VAL A 221 13.58 0.59 1.46
CA VAL A 221 12.46 1.03 0.61
C VAL A 221 12.88 2.18 -0.30
#